data_AF-A0A4Z1IRQ9-F1
#
_entry.id   AF-A0A4Z1IRQ9-F1
#
_cell.length_a   1.000
_cell.length_b   1.000
_cell.length_c   1.000
_cell.angle_alpha   90.00
_cell.angle_beta   90.00
_cell.angle_gamma   90.00
#
_symmetry.space_group_name_H-M   'P 1'
#
loop_
_entity.id
_entity.type
_entity.pdbx_description
1 polymer ?
#
loop_
_entity_poly.entity_id
_entity_poly.type
_entity_poly.pdbx_seq_one_letter_code
_entity_poly.pdbx_strand_id
1 'polypeptide(L)'
;MHNISIVPTHETHIFYPIGNTPAVNLLEYHAPKPDREITDIFLLACGDPRSILYSLFCEDKPGDLKLLQDQSGKPLSFSKSPETWAESPYSSITFVSLQTLEGVRKIWEKYAIQRSTEEQQKYEAPRRHTLSEIRQKFSHSGGACVTYSAGVHWFAGLNSCWDALKGYWKKGVVAENEGDVKALGFGGKGGLNPTFMVSAMSEDFIVPFTSDPLSAYHVPQVFDNPVSEKQCMEALAKSAKQDFAEWCKAFAQYAAAGSVLINAYMGDAVTFAYELASRGRSRNTSVVTRLYADSWSAKPMLLDGPGASLLPLSFEVIDTSNIVDYYGHLNILPATVPLLSRNFSSVLYTESLRISSLDLK
;
A
#
# COMPACT_ATOMS: atom_id res chain seq x y z
N MET A 1 -20.82 2.03 -7.79
CA MET A 1 -20.30 2.48 -6.47
C MET A 1 -19.46 1.33 -5.91
N HIS A 2 -18.31 1.58 -5.28
CA HIS A 2 -17.39 0.51 -4.82
C HIS A 2 -17.26 0.53 -3.30
N ASN A 3 -17.42 -0.63 -2.65
CA ASN A 3 -17.19 -0.80 -1.21
C ASN A 3 -15.88 -1.57 -1.02
N ILE A 4 -14.86 -0.94 -0.42
CA ILE A 4 -13.50 -1.50 -0.29
C ILE A 4 -13.20 -1.79 1.17
N SER A 5 -12.95 -3.06 1.52
CA SER A 5 -12.49 -3.44 2.88
C SER A 5 -10.99 -3.76 2.88
N ILE A 6 -10.19 -3.11 3.73
CA ILE A 6 -8.73 -3.28 3.79
C ILE A 6 -8.29 -3.88 5.13
N VAL A 7 -7.35 -4.82 5.13
CA VAL A 7 -6.74 -5.39 6.35
C VAL A 7 -5.22 -5.55 6.23
N PRO A 8 -4.36 -4.79 6.92
CA PRO A 8 -2.91 -4.98 6.93
C PRO A 8 -2.47 -6.05 7.95
N THR A 9 -1.63 -7.02 7.56
CA THR A 9 -1.12 -8.09 8.45
C THR A 9 0.17 -7.77 9.19
N HIS A 10 0.33 -8.31 10.40
CA HIS A 10 1.53 -8.19 11.24
C HIS A 10 2.65 -9.22 10.91
N GLU A 11 2.35 -10.39 10.31
CA GLU A 11 3.30 -11.52 10.29
C GLU A 11 4.48 -11.42 9.32
N THR A 12 4.71 -10.26 8.71
CA THR A 12 6.08 -9.85 8.38
C THR A 12 6.32 -8.43 8.83
N HIS A 13 7.36 -8.26 9.64
CA HIS A 13 7.86 -7.02 10.23
C HIS A 13 8.37 -6.01 9.19
N ILE A 14 7.67 -5.84 8.09
CA ILE A 14 8.08 -5.08 6.93
C ILE A 14 6.98 -4.06 6.66
N PHE A 15 7.28 -2.78 6.96
CA PHE A 15 6.50 -1.68 6.45
C PHE A 15 6.74 -1.61 4.94
N TYR A 16 5.67 -1.70 4.14
CA TYR A 16 5.71 -1.54 2.69
C TYR A 16 5.17 -0.15 2.34
N PRO A 17 5.99 0.91 2.45
CA PRO A 17 5.57 2.26 2.03
C PRO A 17 5.25 2.33 0.54
N ILE A 18 5.70 1.34 -0.23
CA ILE A 18 5.57 1.24 -1.68
C ILE A 18 5.05 -0.16 -1.98
N GLY A 19 4.13 -0.26 -2.95
CA GLY A 19 3.76 -1.54 -3.52
C GLY A 19 4.97 -2.30 -4.03
N ASN A 20 4.99 -3.61 -3.79
CA ASN A 20 5.92 -4.59 -4.37
C ASN A 20 5.21 -5.51 -5.38
N THR A 21 3.92 -5.27 -5.59
CA THR A 21 3.04 -5.98 -6.51
C THR A 21 2.51 -5.01 -7.56
N PRO A 22 2.18 -5.49 -8.78
CA PRO A 22 1.65 -4.65 -9.83
C PRO A 22 0.38 -3.91 -9.44
N ALA A 23 0.15 -2.75 -10.03
CA ALA A 23 -1.23 -2.25 -10.11
C ALA A 23 -2.07 -3.28 -10.87
N VAL A 24 -3.25 -3.59 -10.33
CA VAL A 24 -4.21 -4.50 -10.94
C VAL A 24 -5.49 -3.74 -11.16
N ASN A 25 -6.04 -3.85 -12.37
CA ASN A 25 -7.42 -3.45 -12.60
C ASN A 25 -8.34 -4.49 -11.94
N LEU A 26 -8.81 -4.19 -10.72
CA LEU A 26 -9.68 -5.05 -9.93
C LEU A 26 -11.00 -5.43 -10.63
N LEU A 27 -11.38 -4.69 -11.68
CA LEU A 27 -12.60 -4.91 -12.44
C LEU A 27 -12.34 -5.52 -13.82
N GLU A 28 -11.10 -5.90 -14.15
CA GLU A 28 -10.74 -6.42 -15.48
C GLU A 28 -11.61 -7.60 -15.91
N TYR A 29 -11.86 -8.54 -14.99
CA TYR A 29 -12.69 -9.72 -15.24
C TYR A 29 -14.11 -9.60 -14.65
N HIS A 30 -14.45 -8.44 -14.09
CA HIS A 30 -15.77 -8.18 -13.53
C HIS A 30 -16.72 -7.72 -14.64
N ALA A 31 -17.94 -8.26 -14.65
CA ALA A 31 -18.93 -7.89 -15.66
C ALA A 31 -19.44 -6.45 -15.39
N PRO A 32 -19.51 -5.58 -16.42
CA PRO A 32 -20.05 -4.24 -16.24
C PRO A 32 -21.46 -4.29 -15.65
N LYS A 33 -21.69 -3.47 -14.63
CA LYS A 33 -23.00 -3.35 -13.99
C LYS A 33 -23.77 -2.12 -14.48
N PRO A 34 -25.11 -2.15 -14.42
CA PRO A 34 -25.93 -0.96 -14.60
C PRO A 34 -25.52 0.17 -13.65
N ASP A 35 -25.76 1.41 -14.08
CA ASP A 35 -25.53 2.59 -13.24
C ASP A 35 -26.23 2.43 -11.88
N ARG A 36 -25.48 2.72 -10.81
CA ARG A 36 -25.88 2.69 -9.38
C ARG A 36 -25.82 1.34 -8.67
N GLU A 37 -25.49 0.24 -9.33
CA GLU A 37 -25.19 -0.98 -8.59
C GLU A 37 -23.84 -0.86 -7.85
N ILE A 38 -23.77 -1.53 -6.69
CA ILE A 38 -22.57 -1.58 -5.86
C ILE A 38 -21.76 -2.82 -6.27
N THR A 39 -20.46 -2.63 -6.45
CA THR A 39 -19.47 -3.71 -6.55
C THR A 39 -18.73 -3.78 -5.23
N ASP A 40 -18.91 -4.89 -4.51
CA ASP A 40 -18.26 -5.14 -3.24
C ASP A 40 -16.87 -5.75 -3.48
N ILE A 41 -15.83 -5.05 -3.00
CA ILE A 41 -14.42 -5.39 -3.18
C ILE A 41 -13.77 -5.62 -1.82
N PHE A 42 -13.10 -6.75 -1.66
CA PHE A 42 -12.32 -7.06 -0.46
C PHE A 42 -10.83 -7.06 -0.78
N LEU A 43 -10.07 -6.18 -0.13
CA LEU A 43 -8.63 -6.07 -0.28
C LEU A 43 -7.94 -6.60 0.99
N LEU A 44 -7.57 -7.87 0.96
CA LEU A 44 -6.97 -8.57 2.09
C LEU A 44 -5.45 -8.42 2.06
N ALA A 45 -4.85 -7.81 3.08
CA ALA A 45 -3.40 -7.51 3.13
C ALA A 45 -2.86 -6.69 1.94
N CYS A 46 -3.76 -5.99 1.26
CA CYS A 46 -3.45 -4.81 0.48
C CYS A 46 -3.14 -3.67 1.47
N GLY A 47 -1.93 -3.67 2.03
CA GLY A 47 -1.47 -2.58 2.89
C GLY A 47 -1.43 -1.28 2.09
N ASP A 48 -2.20 -0.29 2.53
CA ASP A 48 -2.23 1.07 1.98
C ASP A 48 -2.65 1.17 0.49
N PRO A 49 -2.95 2.37 -0.02
CA PRO A 49 -2.80 2.62 -1.45
C PRO A 49 -1.35 2.31 -1.88
N ARG A 50 -1.07 1.03 -2.18
CA ARG A 50 0.19 0.48 -2.70
C ARG A 50 0.69 1.23 -3.94
N SER A 51 -0.25 1.85 -4.65
CA SER A 51 -0.05 2.69 -5.83
C SER A 51 0.22 4.15 -5.48
N ILE A 52 1.09 4.42 -4.51
CA ILE A 52 1.64 5.77 -4.30
C ILE A 52 3.09 5.80 -4.77
N LEU A 53 3.39 6.78 -5.61
CA LEU A 53 4.73 6.97 -6.15
C LEU A 53 5.56 7.68 -5.11
N TYR A 54 6.60 7.01 -4.63
CA TYR A 54 7.48 7.57 -3.63
C TYR A 54 8.95 7.53 -4.08
N SER A 55 9.67 8.59 -3.76
CA SER A 55 11.14 8.64 -3.80
C SER A 55 11.67 8.61 -2.37
N LEU A 56 12.79 7.93 -2.09
CA LEU A 56 13.43 7.92 -0.78
C LEU A 56 13.93 9.31 -0.38
N PHE A 57 14.36 10.10 -1.37
CA PHE A 57 14.77 11.48 -1.18
C PHE A 57 13.88 12.42 -1.99
N CYS A 58 13.65 13.59 -1.43
CA CYS A 58 12.97 14.70 -2.10
C CYS A 58 13.90 15.92 -2.13
N GLU A 59 13.42 16.99 -2.75
CA GLU A 59 14.08 18.28 -2.63
C GLU A 59 14.21 18.65 -1.14
N ASP A 60 15.37 19.19 -0.74
CA ASP A 60 15.60 19.58 0.66
C ASP A 60 14.93 20.95 0.93
N LYS A 61 13.61 20.97 0.81
CA LYS A 61 12.77 22.15 1.01
C LYS A 61 12.15 22.09 2.40
N PRO A 62 12.34 23.13 3.25
CA PRO A 62 11.68 23.20 4.56
C PRO A 62 10.14 23.07 4.49
N GLY A 63 9.55 23.38 3.33
CA GLY A 63 8.11 23.29 3.09
C GLY A 63 7.55 21.86 3.03
N ASP A 64 8.34 20.85 2.66
CA ASP A 64 7.80 19.50 2.39
C ASP A 64 7.40 18.77 3.68
N LEU A 65 8.28 18.81 4.70
CA LEU A 65 7.96 18.30 6.03
C LEU A 65 6.81 19.06 6.66
N LYS A 66 6.79 20.39 6.52
CA LYS A 66 5.72 21.23 7.04
C LYS A 66 4.38 20.93 6.37
N LEU A 67 4.38 20.73 5.06
CA LEU A 67 3.21 20.32 4.31
C LEU A 67 2.67 18.98 4.83
N LEU A 68 3.53 17.99 5.03
CA LEU A 68 3.10 16.70 5.57
C LEU A 68 2.48 16.85 6.97
N GLN A 69 3.14 17.57 7.87
CA GLN A 69 2.63 17.84 9.22
C GLN A 69 1.25 18.55 9.17
N ASP A 70 1.11 19.56 8.31
CA ASP A 70 -0.14 20.31 8.17
C ASP A 70 -1.25 19.43 7.56
N GLN A 71 -0.94 18.56 6.60
CA GLN A 71 -1.90 17.62 6.03
C GLN A 71 -2.28 16.52 7.03
N SER A 72 -1.35 15.99 7.82
CA SER A 72 -1.63 14.98 8.86
C SER A 72 -2.38 15.56 10.06
N GLY A 73 -2.20 16.86 10.36
CA GLY A 73 -2.94 17.56 11.40
C GLY A 73 -4.46 17.60 11.14
N LYS A 74 -4.88 17.62 9.87
CA LYS A 74 -6.30 17.64 9.48
C LYS A 74 -7.04 16.35 9.90
N PRO A 75 -6.72 15.13 9.39
CA PRO A 75 -7.39 13.91 9.82
C PRO A 75 -7.18 13.64 11.30
N LEU A 76 -6.04 14.03 11.88
CA LEU A 76 -5.81 13.94 13.32
C LEU A 76 -6.82 14.74 14.15
N SER A 77 -7.23 15.92 13.67
CA SER A 77 -8.22 16.75 14.37
C SER A 77 -9.61 16.11 14.39
N PHE A 78 -9.97 15.36 13.35
CA PHE A 78 -11.27 14.71 13.17
C PHE A 78 -11.34 13.31 13.78
N SER A 79 -10.21 12.64 14.01
CA SER A 79 -10.14 11.25 14.47
C SER A 79 -10.29 11.06 15.99
N LYS A 80 -10.89 12.02 16.70
CA LYS A 80 -11.07 11.96 18.16
C LYS A 80 -12.14 10.96 18.57
N SER A 81 -13.16 10.82 17.74
CA SER A 81 -14.26 9.86 17.92
C SER A 81 -14.86 9.52 16.56
N PRO A 82 -15.57 8.38 16.43
CA PRO A 82 -16.26 8.03 15.20
C PRO A 82 -17.28 9.09 14.74
N GLU A 83 -17.95 9.75 15.69
CA GLU A 83 -18.93 10.81 15.40
C GLU A 83 -18.25 12.03 14.79
N THR A 84 -17.14 12.48 15.38
CA THR A 84 -16.36 13.61 14.84
C THR A 84 -15.81 13.28 13.45
N TRP A 85 -15.43 12.02 13.21
CA TRP A 85 -14.95 11.58 11.91
C TRP A 85 -16.05 11.56 10.85
N ALA A 86 -17.25 11.10 11.21
CA ALA A 86 -18.41 11.03 10.32
C ALA A 86 -18.87 12.42 9.82
N GLU A 87 -18.69 13.46 10.63
CA GLU A 87 -18.98 14.86 10.26
C GLU A 87 -17.86 15.51 9.43
N SER A 88 -16.73 14.83 9.25
CA SER A 88 -15.56 15.38 8.56
C SER A 88 -15.63 15.22 7.04
N PRO A 89 -14.78 15.96 6.28
CA PRO A 89 -14.61 15.74 4.84
C PRO A 89 -14.06 14.35 4.46
N TYR A 90 -13.63 13.54 5.43
CA TYR A 90 -13.05 12.22 5.22
C TYR A 90 -14.04 11.07 5.50
N SER A 91 -15.32 11.38 5.67
CA SER A 91 -16.38 10.43 6.05
C SER A 91 -16.66 9.32 5.02
N SER A 92 -16.12 9.43 3.79
CA SER A 92 -16.10 8.33 2.81
C SER A 92 -15.24 7.15 3.25
N ILE A 93 -14.36 7.36 4.23
CA ILE A 93 -13.61 6.30 4.92
C ILE A 93 -14.32 6.06 6.25
N THR A 94 -14.69 4.83 6.52
CA THR A 94 -15.29 4.38 7.78
C THR A 94 -14.40 3.34 8.42
N PHE A 95 -14.44 3.26 9.74
CA PHE A 95 -13.62 2.30 10.49
C PHE A 95 -14.50 1.16 10.99
N VAL A 96 -14.04 -0.05 10.74
CA VAL A 96 -14.73 -1.29 11.13
C VAL A 96 -14.65 -1.52 12.64
N SER A 97 -13.57 -1.07 13.28
CA SER A 97 -13.39 -1.15 14.72
C SER A 97 -12.89 0.17 15.29
N LEU A 98 -13.22 0.44 16.55
CA LEU A 98 -12.67 1.59 17.29
C LEU A 98 -11.15 1.48 17.41
N GLN A 99 -10.65 0.25 17.53
CA GLN A 99 -9.21 -0.04 17.56
C GLN A 99 -8.51 0.38 16.25
N THR A 100 -9.18 0.24 15.10
CA THR A 100 -8.64 0.70 13.81
C THR A 100 -8.49 2.21 13.80
N LEU A 101 -9.52 2.96 14.21
CA LEU A 101 -9.46 4.42 14.30
C LEU A 101 -8.34 4.86 15.24
N GLU A 102 -8.19 4.21 16.40
CA GLU A 102 -7.11 4.47 17.35
C GLU A 102 -5.72 4.20 16.75
N GLY A 103 -5.56 3.09 16.04
CA GLY A 103 -4.31 2.71 15.37
C GLY A 103 -3.89 3.73 14.31
N VAL A 104 -4.80 4.07 13.40
CA VAL A 104 -4.55 5.06 12.34
C VAL A 104 -4.30 6.45 12.92
N ARG A 105 -5.02 6.82 13.99
CA ARG A 105 -4.79 8.07 14.71
C ARG A 105 -3.36 8.19 15.22
N LYS A 106 -2.80 7.14 15.84
CA LYS A 106 -1.41 7.14 16.34
C LYS A 106 -0.39 7.38 15.22
N ILE A 107 -0.66 6.91 14.00
CA ILE A 107 0.19 7.17 12.84
C ILE A 107 0.16 8.66 12.48
N TRP A 108 -1.03 9.25 12.40
CA TRP A 108 -1.17 10.69 12.14
C TRP A 108 -0.57 11.55 13.26
N GLU A 109 -0.65 11.13 14.52
CA GLU A 109 0.02 11.78 15.64
C GLU A 109 1.53 11.86 15.39
N LYS A 110 2.16 10.75 14.99
CA LYS A 110 3.60 10.70 14.68
C LYS A 110 3.99 11.64 13.53
N TYR A 111 3.18 11.69 12.46
CA TYR A 111 3.43 12.59 11.32
C TYR A 111 3.20 14.07 11.65
N ALA A 112 2.27 14.38 12.56
CA ALA A 112 1.96 15.75 12.96
C ALA A 112 2.97 16.37 13.95
N ILE A 113 3.91 15.57 14.49
CA ILE A 113 4.92 16.07 15.44
C ILE A 113 5.78 17.15 14.78
N GLN A 114 5.74 18.34 15.37
CA GLN A 114 6.66 19.43 15.05
C GLN A 114 7.90 19.30 15.94
N ARG A 115 9.07 19.18 15.29
CA ARG A 115 10.37 19.06 15.94
C ARG A 115 11.18 20.34 15.68
N SER A 116 12.02 20.72 16.64
CA SER A 116 13.10 21.67 16.36
C SER A 116 14.03 21.11 15.28
N THR A 117 14.86 21.97 14.70
CA THR A 117 15.80 21.54 13.65
C THR A 117 16.76 20.46 14.18
N GLU A 118 17.24 20.63 15.42
CA GLU A 118 18.15 19.71 16.08
C GLU A 118 17.49 18.36 16.39
N GLU A 119 16.24 18.37 16.84
CA GLU A 119 15.47 17.16 17.09
C GLU A 119 15.14 16.41 15.80
N GLN A 120 14.80 17.14 14.73
CA GLN A 120 14.53 16.56 13.42
C GLN A 120 15.79 15.89 12.86
N GLN A 121 16.95 16.53 12.96
CA GLN A 121 18.22 15.92 12.54
C GLN A 121 18.55 14.64 13.33
N LYS A 122 18.33 14.64 14.66
CA LYS A 122 18.50 13.44 15.49
C LYS A 122 17.51 12.33 15.10
N TYR A 123 16.30 12.70 14.73
CA TYR A 123 15.28 11.76 14.28
C TYR A 123 15.60 11.15 12.90
N GLU A 124 16.19 11.92 11.99
CA GLU A 124 16.56 11.47 10.64
C GLU A 124 17.86 10.67 10.57
N ALA A 125 18.84 10.97 11.43
CA ALA A 125 20.15 10.33 11.42
C ALA A 125 20.12 8.79 11.40
N PRO A 126 19.40 8.09 12.30
CA PRO A 126 19.32 6.62 12.26
C PRO A 126 18.64 6.12 10.99
N ARG A 127 17.62 6.83 10.47
CA ARG A 127 16.89 6.46 9.25
C ARG A 127 17.80 6.51 8.02
N ARG A 128 18.62 7.57 7.92
CA ARG A 128 19.64 7.70 6.87
C ARG A 128 20.69 6.61 6.98
N HIS A 129 21.08 6.22 8.20
CA HIS A 129 21.99 5.11 8.41
C HIS A 129 21.38 3.79 7.91
N THR A 130 20.16 3.46 8.32
CA THR A 130 19.45 2.25 7.87
C THR A 130 19.30 2.21 6.34
N LEU A 131 18.95 3.33 5.69
CA LEU A 131 18.91 3.41 4.23
C LEU A 131 20.27 3.12 3.58
N SER A 132 21.36 3.57 4.19
CA SER A 132 22.71 3.29 3.70
C SER A 132 23.06 1.81 3.80
N GLU A 133 22.65 1.13 4.88
CA GLU A 133 22.81 -0.32 5.04
C GLU A 133 21.97 -1.11 4.05
N ILE A 134 20.70 -0.72 3.85
CA ILE A 134 19.81 -1.35 2.86
C ILE A 134 20.41 -1.22 1.46
N ARG A 135 20.89 -0.04 1.10
CA ARG A 135 21.58 0.21 -0.17
C ARG A 135 22.81 -0.68 -0.33
N GLN A 136 23.60 -0.86 0.74
CA GLN A 136 24.74 -1.76 0.72
C GLN A 136 24.28 -3.22 0.53
N LYS A 137 23.23 -3.67 1.21
CA LYS A 137 22.69 -5.02 1.02
C LYS A 137 22.21 -5.25 -0.42
N PHE A 138 21.47 -4.29 -0.99
CA PHE A 138 21.03 -4.35 -2.38
C PHE A 138 22.21 -4.46 -3.36
N SER A 139 23.30 -3.72 -3.13
CA SER A 139 24.49 -3.81 -4.01
C SER A 139 25.22 -5.16 -3.93
N HIS A 140 25.15 -5.87 -2.80
CA HIS A 140 25.83 -7.16 -2.61
C HIS A 140 24.98 -8.36 -3.03
N SER A 141 23.70 -8.35 -2.66
CA SER A 141 22.79 -9.49 -2.88
C SER A 141 21.97 -9.37 -4.16
N GLY A 142 21.93 -8.18 -4.78
CA GLY A 142 20.94 -7.84 -5.78
C GLY A 142 19.52 -7.75 -5.18
N GLY A 143 18.58 -7.19 -5.95
CA GLY A 143 17.16 -7.42 -5.77
C GLY A 143 16.58 -8.29 -6.90
N ALA A 144 15.27 -8.43 -6.95
CA ALA A 144 14.56 -8.82 -8.16
C ALA A 144 13.73 -7.61 -8.58
N CYS A 145 13.90 -7.12 -9.82
CA CYS A 145 12.91 -6.23 -10.42
C CYS A 145 11.85 -7.13 -11.05
N VAL A 146 10.61 -6.98 -10.61
CA VAL A 146 9.52 -7.73 -11.22
C VAL A 146 8.98 -6.87 -12.35
N THR A 147 9.29 -7.27 -13.58
CA THR A 147 9.00 -6.51 -14.82
C THR A 147 7.53 -6.52 -15.21
N TYR A 148 6.65 -6.87 -14.28
CA TYR A 148 5.20 -6.87 -14.46
C TYR A 148 4.67 -5.51 -14.92
N SER A 149 5.30 -4.42 -14.49
CA SER A 149 4.97 -3.06 -14.92
C SER A 149 5.14 -2.85 -16.44
N ALA A 150 5.99 -3.66 -17.09
CA ALA A 150 6.18 -3.65 -18.54
C ALA A 150 5.15 -4.49 -19.32
N GLY A 151 4.26 -5.22 -18.63
CA GLY A 151 3.19 -6.02 -19.23
C GLY A 151 3.69 -7.01 -20.29
N VAL A 152 3.06 -7.00 -21.48
CA VAL A 152 3.46 -7.88 -22.60
C VAL A 152 4.90 -7.65 -23.08
N HIS A 153 5.47 -6.48 -22.78
CA HIS A 153 6.86 -6.14 -23.09
C HIS A 153 7.86 -6.59 -22.01
N TRP A 154 7.48 -7.49 -21.09
CA TRP A 154 8.32 -7.91 -19.96
C TRP A 154 9.76 -8.28 -20.35
N PHE A 155 9.96 -8.91 -21.51
CA PHE A 155 11.29 -9.28 -22.01
C PHE A 155 12.10 -8.06 -22.49
N ALA A 156 11.45 -7.13 -23.18
CA ALA A 156 12.08 -5.89 -23.64
C ALA A 156 12.40 -4.96 -22.46
N GLY A 157 11.54 -4.93 -21.44
CA GLY A 157 11.71 -4.11 -20.24
C GLY A 157 12.67 -4.68 -19.21
N LEU A 158 13.17 -5.91 -19.36
CA LEU A 158 13.93 -6.61 -18.32
C LEU A 158 15.17 -5.84 -17.85
N ASN A 159 16.00 -5.41 -18.78
CA ASN A 159 17.21 -4.66 -18.45
C ASN A 159 16.86 -3.25 -17.95
N SER A 160 15.95 -2.56 -18.62
CA SER A 160 15.60 -1.18 -18.29
C SER A 160 14.91 -1.05 -16.93
N CYS A 161 13.96 -1.91 -16.58
CA CYS A 161 13.34 -1.88 -15.25
C CYS A 161 14.36 -2.26 -14.16
N TRP A 162 15.28 -3.18 -14.45
CA TRP A 162 16.39 -3.49 -13.55
C TRP A 162 17.34 -2.31 -13.35
N ASP A 163 17.68 -1.59 -14.41
CA ASP A 163 18.50 -0.38 -14.36
C ASP A 163 17.80 0.74 -13.60
N ALA A 164 16.49 0.89 -13.78
CA ALA A 164 15.66 1.82 -13.03
C ALA A 164 15.66 1.52 -11.52
N LEU A 165 15.54 0.24 -11.14
CA LEU A 165 15.59 -0.19 -9.74
C LEU A 165 16.98 0.04 -9.11
N LYS A 166 18.06 -0.26 -9.85
CA LYS A 166 19.42 0.06 -9.41
C LYS A 166 19.62 1.56 -9.23
N GLY A 167 19.12 2.36 -10.17
CA GLY A 167 19.13 3.82 -10.12
C GLY A 167 18.40 4.34 -8.88
N TYR A 168 17.21 3.79 -8.59
CA TYR A 168 16.45 4.08 -7.39
C TYR A 168 17.23 3.79 -6.11
N TRP A 169 17.81 2.61 -5.92
CA TRP A 169 18.58 2.33 -4.69
C TRP A 169 19.90 3.12 -4.60
N LYS A 170 20.44 3.56 -5.74
CA LYS A 170 21.66 4.37 -5.83
C LYS A 170 21.41 5.86 -5.55
N LYS A 171 20.29 6.43 -5.97
CA LYS A 171 20.00 7.87 -5.88
C LYS A 171 18.80 8.22 -5.01
N GLY A 172 17.96 7.24 -4.71
CA GLY A 172 16.71 7.35 -3.97
C GLY A 172 15.61 8.14 -4.69
N VAL A 173 15.69 8.23 -6.02
CA VAL A 173 14.63 8.80 -6.88
C VAL A 173 14.24 7.81 -7.96
N VAL A 174 12.98 7.86 -8.39
CA VAL A 174 12.40 6.91 -9.34
C VAL A 174 13.21 6.89 -10.64
N ALA A 175 13.67 5.70 -11.05
CA ALA A 175 14.45 5.45 -12.27
C ALA A 175 15.73 6.31 -12.44
N GLU A 176 16.27 6.94 -11.38
CA GLU A 176 17.40 7.89 -11.51
C GLU A 176 17.13 8.99 -12.57
N ASN A 177 15.87 9.43 -12.75
CA ASN A 177 15.55 10.42 -13.77
C ASN A 177 16.28 11.76 -13.49
N GLU A 178 16.84 12.35 -14.54
CA GLU A 178 17.76 13.48 -14.48
C GLU A 178 17.11 14.71 -13.81
N GLY A 179 15.82 14.93 -14.09
CA GLY A 179 15.05 16.01 -13.49
C GLY A 179 15.03 15.95 -11.97
N ASP A 180 14.69 14.79 -11.39
CA ASP A 180 14.55 14.66 -9.94
C ASP A 180 15.92 14.58 -9.28
N VAL A 181 16.90 13.92 -9.91
CA VAL A 181 18.28 13.90 -9.42
C VAL A 181 18.84 15.32 -9.31
N LYS A 182 18.56 16.18 -10.30
CA LYS A 182 18.94 17.60 -10.24
C LYS A 182 18.20 18.35 -9.14
N ALA A 183 16.93 18.02 -8.90
CA ALA A 183 16.11 18.63 -7.86
C ALA A 183 16.62 18.33 -6.44
N LEU A 184 17.35 17.22 -6.23
CA LEU A 184 18.01 16.91 -4.95
C LEU A 184 19.11 17.91 -4.54
N GLY A 185 19.51 18.83 -5.41
CA GLY A 185 20.46 19.90 -5.10
C GLY A 185 21.92 19.46 -5.06
N PHE A 186 22.77 20.31 -4.46
CA PHE A 186 24.23 20.13 -4.47
C PHE A 186 24.65 18.82 -3.78
N GLY A 187 25.42 18.00 -4.48
CA GLY A 187 25.85 16.68 -4.00
C GLY A 187 24.82 15.56 -4.15
N GLY A 188 23.62 15.85 -4.68
CA GLY A 188 22.60 14.84 -5.02
C GLY A 188 22.12 14.03 -3.81
N LYS A 189 22.11 14.64 -2.62
CA LYS A 189 21.74 13.98 -1.36
C LYS A 189 20.28 14.21 -0.96
N GLY A 190 19.72 15.38 -1.28
CA GLY A 190 18.34 15.76 -0.96
C GLY A 190 17.96 15.69 0.53
N GLY A 191 16.69 16.02 0.78
CA GLY A 191 16.02 15.76 2.05
C GLY A 191 15.55 14.30 2.11
N LEU A 192 15.55 13.69 3.29
CA LEU A 192 14.89 12.38 3.46
C LEU A 192 13.39 12.60 3.26
N ASN A 193 12.74 11.79 2.43
CA ASN A 193 11.31 11.96 2.20
C ASN A 193 10.54 11.72 3.51
N PRO A 194 9.81 12.73 4.02
CA PRO A 194 9.15 12.65 5.31
C PRO A 194 8.06 11.58 5.37
N THR A 195 7.50 11.14 4.23
CA THR A 195 6.48 10.08 4.17
C THR A 195 7.02 8.67 4.47
N PHE A 196 8.33 8.48 4.57
CA PHE A 196 8.93 7.21 5.00
C PHE A 196 9.30 7.21 6.48
N MET A 197 9.21 8.34 7.16
CA MET A 197 9.82 8.49 8.48
C MET A 197 9.06 7.76 9.60
N VAL A 198 7.78 7.49 9.40
CA VAL A 198 6.91 6.88 10.42
C VAL A 198 6.59 5.43 10.07
N SER A 199 6.74 4.56 11.07
CA SER A 199 6.23 3.19 11.06
C SER A 199 5.11 3.05 12.08
N ALA A 200 4.06 2.32 11.70
CA ALA A 200 2.95 1.98 12.57
C ALA A 200 3.33 0.95 13.65
N MET A 201 4.37 0.15 13.39
CA MET A 201 4.68 -1.07 14.15
C MET A 201 6.00 -0.97 14.94
N SER A 202 6.85 -0.02 14.60
CA SER A 202 8.19 0.15 15.18
C SER A 202 8.58 1.62 15.25
N GLU A 203 9.57 1.93 16.10
CA GLU A 203 10.31 3.20 16.00
C GLU A 203 11.45 3.11 14.95
N ASP A 204 11.79 1.88 14.55
CA ASP A 204 12.77 1.59 13.51
C ASP A 204 12.25 1.97 12.12
N PHE A 205 13.19 2.36 11.27
CA PHE A 205 12.96 2.62 9.86
C PHE A 205 12.99 1.31 9.08
N ILE A 206 11.84 0.88 8.59
CA ILE A 206 11.70 -0.40 7.91
C ILE A 206 11.28 -0.14 6.48
N VAL A 207 12.22 -0.25 5.54
CA VAL A 207 11.93 -0.24 4.10
C VAL A 207 12.58 -1.48 3.50
N PRO A 208 11.81 -2.40 2.91
CA PRO A 208 12.39 -3.60 2.31
C PRO A 208 13.26 -3.23 1.11
N PHE A 209 14.42 -3.88 0.97
CA PHE A 209 15.34 -3.66 -0.15
C PHE A 209 14.77 -4.09 -1.51
N THR A 210 13.65 -4.80 -1.50
CA THR A 210 12.87 -5.20 -2.68
C THR A 210 11.82 -4.16 -3.08
N SER A 211 11.73 -3.02 -2.39
CA SER A 211 10.81 -1.94 -2.76
C SER A 211 11.15 -1.40 -4.15
N ASP A 212 10.16 -1.40 -5.04
CA ASP A 212 10.28 -0.91 -6.41
C ASP A 212 9.13 0.09 -6.70
N PRO A 213 9.43 1.40 -6.80
CA PRO A 213 8.42 2.43 -7.05
C PRO A 213 7.74 2.31 -8.42
N LEU A 214 8.32 1.60 -9.38
CA LEU A 214 7.71 1.37 -10.69
C LEU A 214 6.80 0.15 -10.71
N SER A 215 6.93 -0.77 -9.75
CA SER A 215 6.14 -2.00 -9.74
C SER A 215 4.64 -1.70 -9.67
N ALA A 216 4.23 -0.64 -8.97
CA ALA A 216 2.83 -0.27 -8.79
C ALA A 216 2.21 0.50 -9.97
N TYR A 217 2.87 0.60 -11.14
CA TYR A 217 2.41 1.39 -12.29
C TYR A 217 2.43 0.60 -13.60
N HIS A 218 1.63 1.06 -14.57
CA HIS A 218 1.58 0.47 -15.89
C HIS A 218 2.44 1.29 -16.85
N VAL A 219 3.60 0.74 -17.22
CA VAL A 219 4.55 1.37 -18.14
C VAL A 219 4.81 0.62 -19.46
N PRO A 220 3.92 -0.28 -19.97
CA PRO A 220 4.21 -1.02 -21.21
C PRO A 220 4.48 -0.11 -22.42
N GLN A 221 3.79 1.03 -22.51
CA GLN A 221 3.93 2.05 -23.56
C GLN A 221 5.35 2.61 -23.70
N VAL A 222 6.16 2.53 -22.65
CA VAL A 222 7.56 2.98 -22.69
C VAL A 222 8.40 2.07 -23.60
N PHE A 223 7.96 0.83 -23.81
CA PHE A 223 8.67 -0.20 -24.55
C PHE A 223 8.13 -0.46 -25.97
N ASP A 224 7.12 0.31 -26.41
CA ASP A 224 6.56 0.21 -27.77
C ASP A 224 7.60 0.55 -28.84
N ASN A 225 8.55 1.44 -28.52
CA ASN A 225 9.58 1.90 -29.43
C ASN A 225 10.96 1.81 -28.78
N PRO A 226 12.00 1.42 -29.53
CA PRO A 226 13.36 1.45 -29.02
C PRO A 226 13.79 2.90 -28.77
N VAL A 227 14.24 3.17 -27.56
CA VAL A 227 14.80 4.45 -27.14
C VAL A 227 16.15 4.22 -26.48
N SER A 228 16.97 5.26 -26.37
CA SER A 228 18.19 5.13 -25.56
C SER A 228 17.86 4.85 -24.10
N GLU A 229 18.77 4.19 -23.38
CA GLU A 229 18.60 3.85 -21.95
C GLU A 229 18.20 5.08 -21.11
N LYS A 230 18.88 6.21 -21.32
CA LYS A 230 18.57 7.47 -20.65
C LYS A 230 17.15 7.95 -20.92
N GLN A 231 16.70 7.89 -22.18
CA GLN A 231 15.34 8.27 -22.55
C GLN A 231 14.31 7.30 -21.97
N CYS A 232 14.65 6.02 -21.86
CA CYS A 232 13.81 5.01 -21.23
C CYS A 232 13.59 5.33 -19.74
N MET A 233 14.65 5.66 -18.99
CA MET A 233 14.54 6.02 -17.57
C MET A 233 13.64 7.24 -17.34
N GLU A 234 13.81 8.28 -18.15
CA GLU A 234 12.94 9.46 -18.12
C GLU A 234 11.49 9.11 -18.45
N ALA A 235 11.27 8.25 -19.46
CA ALA A 235 9.94 7.82 -19.86
C ALA A 235 9.26 6.97 -18.77
N LEU A 236 9.99 6.07 -18.11
CA LEU A 236 9.50 5.27 -16.99
C LEU A 236 9.03 6.15 -15.83
N ALA A 237 9.91 7.05 -15.35
CA ALA A 237 9.58 7.96 -14.26
C ALA A 237 8.42 8.90 -14.63
N LYS A 238 8.42 9.44 -15.86
CA LYS A 238 7.34 10.30 -16.35
C LYS A 238 6.01 9.54 -16.41
N SER A 239 6.01 8.32 -16.93
CA SER A 239 4.82 7.49 -17.04
C SER A 239 4.22 7.17 -15.68
N ALA A 240 5.03 6.71 -14.73
CA ALA A 240 4.57 6.41 -13.37
C ALA A 240 3.99 7.64 -12.65
N LYS A 241 4.62 8.82 -12.83
CA LYS A 241 4.09 10.09 -12.29
C LYS A 241 2.77 10.49 -12.93
N GLN A 242 2.63 10.28 -14.23
CA GLN A 242 1.41 10.58 -14.96
C GLN A 242 0.26 9.68 -14.47
N ASP A 243 0.48 8.37 -14.43
CA ASP A 243 -0.48 7.40 -13.88
C ASP A 243 -0.91 7.80 -12.46
N PHE A 244 0.06 8.06 -11.58
CA PHE A 244 -0.22 8.49 -10.21
C PHE A 244 -1.11 9.74 -10.15
N ALA A 245 -0.78 10.78 -10.92
CA ALA A 245 -1.55 12.02 -10.95
C ALA A 245 -2.97 11.82 -11.50
N GLU A 246 -3.11 11.03 -12.56
CA GLU A 246 -4.41 10.70 -13.17
C GLU A 246 -5.28 9.87 -12.22
N TRP A 247 -4.69 8.88 -11.54
CA TRP A 247 -5.39 8.03 -10.57
C TRP A 247 -5.82 8.81 -9.34
N CYS A 248 -4.97 9.68 -8.78
CA CYS A 248 -5.36 10.58 -7.69
C CYS A 248 -6.53 11.49 -8.09
N LYS A 249 -6.49 12.05 -9.31
CA LYS A 249 -7.56 12.90 -9.83
C LYS A 249 -8.87 12.11 -9.98
N ALA A 250 -8.81 10.91 -10.56
CA ALA A 250 -9.97 10.05 -10.72
C ALA A 250 -10.55 9.63 -9.36
N PHE A 251 -9.70 9.20 -8.42
CA PHE A 251 -10.12 8.84 -7.07
C PHE A 251 -10.83 10.01 -6.36
N ALA A 252 -10.26 11.22 -6.43
CA ALA A 252 -10.86 12.40 -5.84
C ALA A 252 -12.25 12.71 -6.44
N GLN A 253 -12.42 12.55 -7.76
CA GLN A 253 -13.70 12.73 -8.43
C GLN A 253 -14.74 11.69 -7.96
N TYR A 254 -14.36 10.41 -7.89
CA TYR A 254 -15.24 9.35 -7.44
C TYR A 254 -15.61 9.47 -5.95
N ALA A 255 -14.66 9.87 -5.10
CA ALA A 255 -14.90 10.13 -3.69
C ALA A 255 -15.87 11.31 -3.50
N ALA A 256 -15.65 12.42 -4.22
CA ALA A 256 -16.54 13.59 -4.17
C ALA A 256 -17.96 13.28 -4.71
N ALA A 257 -18.08 12.35 -5.67
CA ALA A 257 -19.35 11.88 -6.18
C ALA A 257 -20.05 10.84 -5.26
N GLY A 258 -19.46 10.51 -4.10
CA GLY A 258 -19.99 9.46 -3.21
C GLY A 258 -19.99 8.07 -3.85
N SER A 259 -19.17 7.85 -4.88
CA SER A 259 -19.13 6.61 -5.66
C SER A 259 -18.16 5.58 -5.10
N VAL A 260 -17.41 5.92 -4.05
CA VAL A 260 -16.46 5.05 -3.35
C VAL A 260 -16.70 5.16 -1.85
N LEU A 261 -16.85 4.01 -1.20
CA LEU A 261 -16.90 3.84 0.25
C LEU A 261 -15.76 2.92 0.68
N ILE A 262 -14.99 3.32 1.69
CA ILE A 262 -13.85 2.54 2.17
C ILE A 262 -14.08 2.17 3.62
N ASN A 263 -14.16 0.88 3.92
CA ASN A 263 -14.25 0.35 5.27
C ASN A 263 -12.89 -0.19 5.72
N ALA A 264 -12.15 0.61 6.49
CA ALA A 264 -10.82 0.25 6.96
C ALA A 264 -10.87 -0.64 8.21
N TYR A 265 -10.04 -1.68 8.23
CA TYR A 265 -9.73 -2.48 9.40
C TYR A 265 -8.22 -2.62 9.56
N MET A 266 -7.71 -2.58 10.79
CA MET A 266 -6.30 -2.81 11.12
C MET A 266 -6.21 -3.99 12.10
N GLY A 267 -5.60 -5.08 11.66
CA GLY A 267 -5.45 -6.33 12.41
C GLY A 267 -5.10 -7.52 11.50
N ASP A 268 -5.11 -8.74 12.02
CA ASP A 268 -4.79 -9.94 11.24
C ASP A 268 -5.81 -10.22 10.13
N ALA A 269 -5.34 -10.31 8.90
CA ALA A 269 -6.14 -10.51 7.70
C ALA A 269 -6.89 -11.83 7.71
N VAL A 270 -6.22 -12.94 8.03
CA VAL A 270 -6.82 -14.27 7.97
C VAL A 270 -7.93 -14.38 9.01
N THR A 271 -7.66 -13.88 10.22
CA THR A 271 -8.61 -13.79 11.33
C THR A 271 -9.82 -12.93 10.94
N PHE A 272 -9.60 -11.75 10.37
CA PHE A 272 -10.69 -10.88 9.92
C PHE A 272 -11.55 -11.52 8.83
N ALA A 273 -10.92 -12.18 7.85
CA ALA A 273 -11.63 -12.91 6.80
C ALA A 273 -12.50 -14.04 7.39
N TYR A 274 -11.98 -14.79 8.38
CA TYR A 274 -12.78 -15.80 9.07
C TYR A 274 -13.95 -15.22 9.87
N GLU A 275 -13.78 -14.06 10.49
CA GLU A 275 -14.88 -13.39 11.19
C GLU A 275 -15.95 -12.89 10.23
N LEU A 276 -15.55 -12.26 9.12
CA LEU A 276 -16.48 -11.91 8.05
C LEU A 276 -17.24 -13.14 7.54
N ALA A 277 -16.54 -14.26 7.30
CA ALA A 277 -17.15 -15.47 6.77
C ALA A 277 -18.17 -16.06 7.75
N SER A 278 -17.88 -15.96 9.06
CA SER A 278 -18.76 -16.42 10.13
C SER A 278 -20.06 -15.60 10.29
N ARG A 279 -20.04 -14.33 9.87
CA ARG A 279 -21.24 -13.47 9.79
C ARG A 279 -22.16 -13.91 8.66
N GLY A 280 -21.58 -14.50 7.61
CA GLY A 280 -22.30 -15.13 6.51
C GLY A 280 -22.92 -16.49 6.89
N ARG A 281 -23.55 -17.16 5.92
CA ARG A 281 -24.19 -18.48 6.13
C ARG A 281 -23.19 -19.64 6.33
N SER A 282 -21.88 -19.37 6.40
CA SER A 282 -20.83 -20.39 6.54
C SER A 282 -20.36 -20.48 7.99
N ARG A 283 -20.94 -21.41 8.77
CA ARG A 283 -20.62 -21.61 10.20
C ARG A 283 -19.48 -22.61 10.46
N ASN A 284 -18.53 -22.77 9.54
CA ASN A 284 -17.59 -23.89 9.59
C ASN A 284 -16.27 -23.60 10.33
N THR A 285 -16.08 -22.39 10.88
CA THR A 285 -14.79 -21.97 11.47
C THR A 285 -14.87 -21.89 12.99
N SER A 286 -13.82 -22.40 13.65
CA SER A 286 -13.71 -22.41 15.11
C SER A 286 -13.71 -20.97 15.65
N VAL A 287 -14.39 -20.75 16.78
CA VAL A 287 -14.32 -19.45 17.50
C VAL A 287 -12.86 -19.06 17.78
N VAL A 288 -11.99 -20.02 18.10
CA VAL A 288 -10.57 -19.76 18.39
C VAL A 288 -9.85 -19.06 17.23
N THR A 289 -10.18 -19.39 15.99
CA THR A 289 -9.55 -18.79 14.78
C THR A 289 -9.96 -17.34 14.52
N ARG A 290 -10.86 -16.78 15.33
CA ARG A 290 -11.40 -15.42 15.17
C ARG A 290 -11.53 -14.63 16.48
N LEU A 291 -10.88 -15.09 17.56
CA LEU A 291 -10.99 -14.45 18.87
C LEU A 291 -10.18 -13.16 18.96
N TYR A 292 -8.95 -13.16 18.45
CA TYR A 292 -7.98 -12.09 18.70
C TYR A 292 -7.75 -11.26 17.45
N ALA A 293 -7.55 -9.96 17.65
CA ALA A 293 -7.36 -9.01 16.55
C ALA A 293 -6.03 -9.18 15.81
N ASP A 294 -5.00 -9.74 16.47
CA ASP A 294 -3.65 -9.86 15.94
C ASP A 294 -2.91 -11.08 16.53
N SER A 295 -1.90 -11.56 15.81
CA SER A 295 -0.90 -12.49 16.34
C SER A 295 -0.20 -11.88 17.55
N TRP A 296 0.01 -12.69 18.60
CA TRP A 296 0.65 -12.28 19.86
C TRP A 296 -0.07 -11.17 20.63
N SER A 297 -1.33 -10.87 20.28
CA SER A 297 -2.17 -9.90 20.97
C SER A 297 -3.27 -10.62 21.74
N ALA A 298 -3.47 -10.24 23.00
CA ALA A 298 -4.62 -10.67 23.79
C ALA A 298 -5.87 -9.81 23.52
N LYS A 299 -5.80 -8.84 22.60
CA LYS A 299 -6.93 -7.96 22.30
C LYS A 299 -7.96 -8.74 21.48
N PRO A 300 -9.24 -8.77 21.92
CA PRO A 300 -10.27 -9.40 21.13
C PRO A 300 -10.51 -8.63 19.84
N MET A 301 -10.84 -9.36 18.78
CA MET A 301 -11.35 -8.74 17.56
C MET A 301 -12.77 -8.23 17.80
N LEU A 302 -12.94 -6.91 17.74
CA LEU A 302 -14.23 -6.25 17.89
C LEU A 302 -14.59 -5.53 16.59
N LEU A 303 -15.80 -5.73 16.10
CA LEU A 303 -16.38 -5.01 14.96
C LEU A 303 -17.36 -3.96 15.51
N ASP A 304 -16.83 -3.05 16.32
CA ASP A 304 -17.57 -2.06 17.11
C ASP A 304 -17.54 -0.64 16.52
N GLY A 305 -16.90 -0.47 15.36
CA GLY A 305 -16.87 0.79 14.63
C GLY A 305 -18.08 0.95 13.70
N PRO A 306 -18.44 2.19 13.29
CA PRO A 306 -19.55 2.44 12.38
C PRO A 306 -19.47 1.65 11.06
N GLY A 307 -18.26 1.44 10.55
CA GLY A 307 -18.00 0.67 9.34
C GLY A 307 -18.38 -0.80 9.44
N ALA A 308 -18.47 -1.38 10.66
CA ALA A 308 -18.82 -2.78 10.83
C ALA A 308 -20.20 -3.14 10.28
N SER A 309 -21.15 -2.21 10.44
CA SER A 309 -22.53 -2.31 9.96
C SER A 309 -22.64 -2.21 8.43
N LEU A 310 -21.63 -1.63 7.78
CA LEU A 310 -21.56 -1.40 6.34
C LEU A 310 -20.81 -2.53 5.58
N LEU A 311 -20.26 -3.50 6.31
CA LEU A 311 -19.50 -4.60 5.71
C LEU A 311 -20.43 -5.56 4.94
N PRO A 312 -20.12 -5.85 3.67
CA PRO A 312 -20.81 -6.88 2.90
C PRO A 312 -20.63 -8.27 3.52
N LEU A 313 -21.59 -9.16 3.27
CA LEU A 313 -21.49 -10.58 3.66
C LEU A 313 -20.79 -11.44 2.61
N SER A 314 -20.62 -10.91 1.41
CA SER A 314 -19.92 -11.53 0.29
C SER A 314 -19.39 -10.46 -0.65
N PHE A 315 -18.32 -10.76 -1.37
CA PHE A 315 -17.61 -9.83 -2.24
C PHE A 315 -17.49 -10.40 -3.65
N GLU A 316 -17.60 -9.54 -4.65
CA GLU A 316 -17.45 -9.94 -6.05
C GLU A 316 -15.99 -9.98 -6.47
N VAL A 317 -15.19 -9.10 -5.88
CA VAL A 317 -13.74 -9.08 -6.11
C VAL A 317 -13.06 -9.25 -4.76
N ILE A 318 -12.15 -10.20 -4.67
CA ILE A 318 -11.25 -10.34 -3.54
C ILE A 318 -9.83 -10.27 -4.09
N ASP A 319 -9.01 -9.36 -3.58
CA ASP A 319 -7.58 -9.32 -3.86
C ASP A 319 -6.81 -9.57 -2.57
N THR A 320 -5.96 -10.59 -2.57
CA THR A 320 -5.15 -10.96 -1.41
C THR A 320 -3.72 -10.42 -1.49
N SER A 321 -3.37 -9.64 -2.52
CA SER A 321 -1.99 -9.24 -2.77
C SER A 321 -1.04 -10.48 -2.75
N ASN A 322 0.18 -10.26 -2.27
CA ASN A 322 1.20 -11.25 -1.98
C ASN A 322 1.11 -11.86 -0.58
N ILE A 323 -0.03 -11.78 0.12
CA ILE A 323 -0.15 -12.29 1.50
C ILE A 323 0.08 -13.81 1.58
N VAL A 324 -0.10 -14.52 0.46
CA VAL A 324 0.17 -15.95 0.36
C VAL A 324 1.64 -16.28 0.57
N ASP A 325 2.55 -15.32 0.36
CA ASP A 325 3.96 -15.50 0.67
C ASP A 325 4.17 -15.67 2.18
N TYR A 326 3.28 -15.13 3.02
CA TYR A 326 3.41 -15.18 4.47
C TYR A 326 2.57 -16.28 5.09
N TYR A 327 1.31 -16.40 4.66
CA TYR A 327 0.37 -17.35 5.25
C TYR A 327 0.26 -18.65 4.44
N GLY A 328 0.68 -18.67 3.17
CA GLY A 328 0.50 -19.79 2.26
C GLY A 328 -0.93 -19.90 1.71
N HIS A 329 -1.06 -20.41 0.48
CA HIS A 329 -2.35 -20.56 -0.20
C HIS A 329 -3.36 -21.38 0.61
N LEU A 330 -2.92 -22.41 1.33
CA LEU A 330 -3.80 -23.29 2.10
C LEU A 330 -4.43 -22.62 3.33
N ASN A 331 -3.88 -21.50 3.81
CA ASN A 331 -4.51 -20.70 4.86
C ASN A 331 -5.40 -19.59 4.30
N ILE A 332 -5.02 -19.02 3.15
CA ILE A 332 -5.76 -17.92 2.52
C ILE A 332 -7.04 -18.39 1.82
N LEU A 333 -6.99 -19.50 1.07
CA LEU A 333 -8.14 -19.98 0.32
C LEU A 333 -9.34 -20.33 1.22
N PRO A 334 -9.19 -21.08 2.34
CA PRO A 334 -10.33 -21.39 3.21
C PRO A 334 -10.92 -20.16 3.90
N ALA A 335 -10.14 -19.11 4.12
CA ALA A 335 -10.61 -17.86 4.73
C ALA A 335 -11.35 -16.97 3.73
N THR A 336 -10.94 -16.96 2.46
CA THR A 336 -11.44 -16.03 1.43
C THR A 336 -12.50 -16.62 0.51
N VAL A 337 -12.40 -17.90 0.13
CA VAL A 337 -13.38 -18.56 -0.78
C VAL A 337 -14.82 -18.47 -0.26
N PRO A 338 -15.12 -18.65 1.05
CA PRO A 338 -16.47 -18.49 1.57
C PRO A 338 -17.04 -17.07 1.48
N LEU A 339 -16.17 -16.06 1.32
CA LEU A 339 -16.54 -14.66 1.16
C LEU A 339 -16.83 -14.30 -0.30
N LEU A 340 -16.48 -15.14 -1.26
CA LEU A 340 -16.72 -14.86 -2.67
C LEU A 340 -18.22 -14.99 -2.97
N SER A 341 -18.80 -13.97 -3.60
CA SER A 341 -20.19 -13.99 -4.01
C SER A 341 -20.42 -15.05 -5.07
N ARG A 342 -21.63 -15.62 -5.12
CA ARG A 342 -21.99 -16.67 -6.08
C ARG A 342 -22.42 -16.09 -7.43
N ASN A 343 -21.61 -15.18 -7.98
CA ASN A 343 -21.80 -14.61 -9.31
C ASN A 343 -20.78 -15.22 -10.28
N PHE A 344 -21.14 -15.30 -11.56
CA PHE A 344 -20.27 -15.89 -12.59
C PHE A 344 -19.01 -15.05 -12.88
N SER A 345 -19.03 -13.77 -12.51
CA SER A 345 -17.92 -12.82 -12.69
C SER A 345 -17.16 -12.54 -11.39
N SER A 346 -17.38 -13.33 -10.33
CA SER A 346 -16.65 -13.15 -9.09
C SER A 346 -15.23 -13.68 -9.21
N VAL A 347 -14.25 -12.92 -8.74
CA VAL A 347 -12.82 -13.21 -8.92
C VAL A 347 -12.06 -13.08 -7.61
N LEU A 348 -11.13 -14.01 -7.39
CA LEU A 348 -10.15 -14.00 -6.31
C LEU A 348 -8.76 -13.83 -6.93
N TYR A 349 -8.15 -12.67 -6.74
CA TYR A 349 -6.77 -12.40 -7.12
C TYR A 349 -5.82 -12.82 -6.00
N THR A 350 -4.74 -13.49 -6.38
CA THR A 350 -3.66 -13.91 -5.51
C THR A 350 -2.35 -13.78 -6.28
N GLU A 351 -1.35 -13.17 -5.67
CA GLU A 351 -0.01 -13.04 -6.24
C GLU A 351 0.97 -13.76 -5.30
N SER A 352 2.03 -14.36 -5.83
CA SER A 352 3.14 -14.85 -5.03
C SER A 352 4.42 -14.32 -5.63
N LEU A 353 5.21 -13.60 -4.83
CA LEU A 353 6.51 -13.10 -5.27
C LEU A 353 7.61 -14.14 -5.05
N ARG A 354 7.26 -15.33 -4.54
CA ARG A 354 8.18 -16.44 -4.30
C ARG A 354 8.11 -17.44 -5.45
N ILE A 355 9.26 -17.68 -6.08
CA ILE A 355 9.37 -18.60 -7.21
C ILE A 355 9.58 -20.05 -6.71
N SER A 356 10.05 -20.24 -5.46
CA SER A 356 10.33 -21.55 -4.89
C SER A 356 9.99 -21.65 -3.40
N SER A 357 9.60 -22.85 -2.95
CA SER A 357 9.42 -23.16 -1.52
C SER A 357 10.73 -23.10 -0.71
N LEU A 358 11.89 -23.07 -1.39
CA LEU A 358 13.21 -22.94 -0.77
C LEU A 358 13.53 -21.50 -0.32
N ASP A 359 12.72 -20.52 -0.72
CA ASP A 359 12.85 -19.12 -0.31
C ASP A 359 12.28 -18.86 1.11
N LEU A 360 11.81 -19.92 1.79
CA LEU A 360 11.53 -19.92 3.24
C LEU A 360 12.86 -19.96 4.02
N LYS A 361 13.46 -18.80 4.29
CA LYS A 361 14.54 -18.66 5.28
C LYS A 361 14.19 -17.68 6.38
#